data_AF-A0A7R9VYY9-F1
#
_entry.id   AF-A0A7R9VYY9-F1
#
_cell.length_a   1.000
_cell.length_b   1.000
_cell.length_c   1.000
_cell.angle_alpha   90.00
_cell.angle_beta   90.00
_cell.angle_gamma   90.00
#
_symmetry.space_group_name_H-M   'P 1'
#
loop_
_entity.id
_entity.type
_entity.pdbx_description
1 polymer ?
#
loop_
_entity_poly.entity_id
_entity_poly.type
_entity_poly.pdbx_seq_one_letter_code
_entity_poly.pdbx_strand_id
1 'polypeptide(L)'
;MAMTPDELRRAWWIDFSGEDSMDACSATRREWYQQLFEEIFEDNFGLWQRACESGRDEKDKQRWKINALSGRRYAYHLDLFRFLGRLLGRALIDGSLVPFLEAHVYKLLLGWPITFEDLNSADEEIYKNLRTGLDMGDEIEEFSLNFSTPADNLGRGTDVEFMAGGSSVHVNADNFPEWLEGHLKYSLYGRVKAQLDELLLGFSEVVPIPILLVFVPKEFEKLLS
;
A
#
# COMPACT_ATOMS: atom_id res chain seq x y z
N MET A 1 21.88 -6.98 10.44
CA MET A 1 21.48 -6.30 9.19
C MET A 1 22.78 -5.94 8.47
N ALA A 2 22.97 -6.35 7.21
CA ALA A 2 24.31 -6.39 6.58
C ALA A 2 24.73 -5.12 5.81
N MET A 3 23.79 -4.23 5.43
CA MET A 3 24.11 -2.96 4.74
C MET A 3 23.41 -1.78 5.41
N THR A 4 24.13 -0.66 5.49
CA THR A 4 23.66 0.65 5.98
C THR A 4 22.88 1.39 4.88
N PRO A 5 22.04 2.38 5.23
CA PRO A 5 21.33 3.20 4.25
C PRO A 5 22.24 3.83 3.18
N ASP A 6 23.45 4.26 3.56
CA ASP A 6 24.41 4.84 2.62
C ASP A 6 24.98 3.79 1.65
N GLU A 7 25.15 2.55 2.10
CA GLU A 7 25.57 1.43 1.24
C GLU A 7 24.47 1.01 0.26
N LEU A 8 23.19 1.12 0.66
CA LEU A 8 22.06 0.85 -0.23
C LEU A 8 21.98 1.85 -1.40
N ARG A 9 22.50 3.07 -1.24
CA ARG A 9 22.53 4.11 -2.30
C ARG A 9 23.71 3.99 -3.28
N ARG A 10 24.72 3.18 -2.95
CA ARG A 10 25.88 2.97 -3.85
C ARG A 10 25.51 2.03 -4.98
N ALA A 11 26.11 2.19 -6.16
CA ALA A 11 25.89 1.28 -7.28
C ALA A 11 26.06 -0.20 -6.86
N TRP A 12 25.12 -1.05 -7.29
CA TRP A 12 25.16 -2.49 -6.99
C TRP A 12 25.71 -3.25 -8.17
N TRP A 13 26.59 -4.18 -7.84
CA TRP A 13 27.01 -5.26 -8.72
C TRP A 13 26.25 -6.51 -8.32
N ILE A 14 25.62 -7.16 -9.28
CA ILE A 14 24.77 -8.33 -9.05
C ILE A 14 25.36 -9.47 -9.88
N ASP A 15 25.72 -10.56 -9.20
CA ASP A 15 26.22 -11.78 -9.81
C ASP A 15 25.27 -12.93 -9.47
N PHE A 16 24.80 -13.63 -10.49
CA PHE A 16 24.07 -14.88 -10.30
C PHE A 16 25.07 -16.01 -10.08
N SER A 17 24.97 -16.64 -8.92
CA SER A 17 25.86 -17.75 -8.57
C SER A 17 25.68 -18.91 -9.53
N GLY A 18 26.72 -19.24 -10.30
CA GLY A 18 26.73 -20.33 -11.26
C GLY A 18 26.60 -19.91 -12.73
N GLU A 19 26.49 -18.61 -13.01
CA GLU A 19 26.45 -18.07 -14.37
C GLU A 19 27.73 -17.28 -14.70
N ASP A 20 28.22 -17.38 -15.94
CA ASP A 20 29.37 -16.62 -16.40
C ASP A 20 28.98 -15.14 -16.56
N SER A 21 29.45 -14.28 -15.67
CA SER A 21 29.11 -12.85 -15.55
C SER A 21 29.66 -11.96 -16.69
N MET A 22 29.86 -12.50 -17.90
CA MET A 22 30.46 -11.78 -19.02
C MET A 22 29.48 -10.87 -19.77
N ASP A 23 28.17 -11.07 -19.62
CA ASP A 23 27.16 -10.29 -20.32
C ASP A 23 26.58 -9.17 -19.45
N ALA A 24 27.05 -7.94 -19.73
CA ALA A 24 26.47 -6.64 -19.38
C ALA A 24 25.75 -6.51 -18.01
N CYS A 25 26.47 -6.01 -17.00
CA CYS A 25 26.01 -5.61 -15.65
C CYS A 25 24.60 -4.97 -15.56
N SER A 26 24.14 -4.25 -16.59
CA SER A 26 22.79 -3.66 -16.64
C SER A 26 21.66 -4.66 -16.94
N ALA A 27 21.91 -5.68 -17.78
CA ALA A 27 20.93 -6.70 -18.11
C ALA A 27 20.69 -7.62 -16.91
N THR A 28 21.78 -8.05 -16.27
CA THR A 28 21.78 -8.83 -15.03
C THR A 28 21.02 -8.14 -13.89
N ARG A 29 21.16 -6.81 -13.76
CA ARG A 29 20.44 -6.05 -12.73
C ARG A 29 18.93 -6.02 -12.96
N ARG A 30 18.49 -5.80 -14.20
CA ARG A 30 17.06 -5.76 -14.53
C ARG A 30 16.41 -7.12 -14.31
N GLU A 31 17.08 -8.18 -14.76
CA GLU A 31 16.65 -9.55 -14.54
C GLU A 31 16.55 -9.89 -13.05
N TRP A 32 17.53 -9.45 -12.24
CA TRP A 32 17.49 -9.64 -10.80
C TRP A 32 16.27 -8.98 -10.14
N TYR A 33 15.95 -7.73 -10.50
CA TYR A 33 14.74 -7.08 -10.00
C TYR A 33 13.49 -7.83 -10.43
N GLN A 34 13.41 -8.27 -11.68
CA GLN A 34 12.27 -9.00 -12.20
C GLN A 34 12.03 -10.28 -11.42
N GLN A 35 13.04 -11.16 -11.32
CA GLN A 35 12.93 -12.42 -10.59
C GLN A 35 12.61 -12.20 -9.11
N LEU A 36 13.25 -11.22 -8.47
CA LEU A 36 13.01 -10.91 -7.07
C LEU A 36 11.59 -10.39 -6.81
N PHE A 37 11.07 -9.51 -7.68
CA PHE A 37 9.71 -9.02 -7.54
C PHE A 37 8.67 -10.09 -7.87
N GLU A 38 8.91 -10.96 -8.86
CA GLU A 38 8.05 -12.11 -9.11
C GLU A 38 7.92 -12.97 -7.84
N GLU A 39 9.05 -13.32 -7.19
CA GLU A 39 9.07 -14.11 -5.96
C GLU A 39 8.40 -13.39 -4.77
N ILE A 40 8.67 -12.11 -4.53
CA ILE A 40 8.11 -11.36 -3.38
C ILE A 40 6.59 -11.20 -3.49
N PHE A 41 6.09 -10.98 -4.70
CA PHE A 41 4.68 -10.73 -4.94
C PHE A 41 3.88 -12.02 -5.16
N GLU A 42 4.53 -13.17 -5.31
CA GLU A 42 3.86 -14.46 -5.27
C GLU A 42 3.14 -14.73 -3.93
N ASP A 43 2.07 -15.52 -4.00
CA ASP A 43 1.25 -15.91 -2.86
C ASP A 43 2.02 -16.73 -1.80
N ASN A 44 3.24 -17.15 -2.11
CA ASN A 44 4.12 -17.92 -1.21
C ASN A 44 4.45 -17.18 0.08
N PHE A 45 4.56 -15.84 0.02
CA PHE A 45 4.83 -15.03 1.21
C PHE A 45 3.56 -14.53 1.90
N GLY A 46 2.42 -14.53 1.20
CA GLY A 46 1.16 -14.00 1.73
C GLY A 46 1.23 -12.53 2.14
N LEU A 47 2.19 -11.77 1.60
CA LEU A 47 2.37 -10.34 1.86
C LEU A 47 1.37 -9.50 1.06
N TRP A 48 0.99 -9.99 -0.12
CA TRP A 48 0.18 -9.27 -1.10
C TRP A 48 -1.09 -10.03 -1.42
N GLN A 49 -2.05 -9.28 -1.97
CA GLN A 49 -3.26 -9.80 -2.60
C GLN A 49 -3.48 -8.98 -3.88
N ARG A 50 -4.28 -9.50 -4.82
CA ARG A 50 -4.72 -8.68 -5.96
C ARG A 50 -5.75 -7.64 -5.50
N ALA A 51 -5.60 -6.40 -5.96
CA ALA A 51 -6.37 -5.26 -5.48
C ALA A 51 -7.88 -5.48 -5.69
N CYS A 52 -8.32 -5.93 -6.87
CA CYS A 52 -9.70 -6.33 -7.12
C CYS A 52 -9.86 -7.08 -8.47
N GLU A 53 -10.75 -8.09 -8.56
CA GLU A 53 -11.12 -8.71 -9.84
C GLU A 53 -12.11 -7.86 -10.67
N SER A 54 -12.87 -6.98 -10.01
CA SER A 54 -13.91 -6.14 -10.62
C SER A 54 -13.44 -4.74 -11.03
N GLY A 55 -12.13 -4.47 -10.98
CA GLY A 55 -11.55 -3.19 -11.39
C GLY A 55 -11.99 -2.78 -12.81
N ARG A 56 -12.32 -1.50 -12.98
CA ARG A 56 -12.85 -0.95 -14.26
C ARG A 56 -11.84 -1.07 -15.40
N ASP A 57 -10.56 -0.89 -15.09
CA ASP A 57 -9.46 -0.99 -16.04
C ASP A 57 -8.64 -2.26 -15.80
N GLU A 58 -8.15 -2.86 -16.89
CA GLU A 58 -7.30 -4.06 -16.82
C GLU A 58 -6.03 -3.84 -15.99
N LYS A 59 -5.57 -2.58 -15.91
CA LYS A 59 -4.44 -2.19 -15.06
C LYS A 59 -4.75 -2.30 -13.57
N ASP A 60 -5.99 -2.01 -13.14
CA ASP A 60 -6.37 -2.07 -11.74
C ASP A 60 -6.47 -3.51 -11.24
N LYS A 61 -6.85 -4.45 -12.12
CA LYS A 61 -6.81 -5.90 -11.84
C LYS A 61 -5.40 -6.44 -11.62
N GLN A 62 -4.39 -5.77 -12.19
CA GLN A 62 -2.99 -6.15 -12.05
C GLN A 62 -2.32 -5.54 -10.80
N ARG A 63 -2.99 -4.65 -10.08
CA ARG A 63 -2.42 -4.01 -8.88
C ARG A 63 -2.33 -4.97 -7.71
N TRP A 64 -1.25 -4.83 -6.94
CA TRP A 64 -1.03 -5.51 -5.68
C TRP A 64 -1.44 -4.63 -4.50
N LYS A 65 -2.26 -5.19 -3.62
CA LYS A 65 -2.63 -4.62 -2.32
C LYS A 65 -1.89 -5.31 -1.19
N ILE A 66 -1.60 -4.58 -0.13
CA ILE A 66 -1.01 -5.16 1.08
C ILE A 66 -2.03 -6.09 1.74
N ASN A 67 -1.61 -7.30 2.07
CA ASN A 67 -2.43 -8.22 2.87
C ASN A 67 -2.41 -7.78 4.34
N ALA A 68 -3.54 -7.29 4.85
CA ALA A 68 -3.74 -6.97 6.27
C ALA A 68 -3.41 -8.17 7.20
N LEU A 69 -3.58 -9.39 6.70
CA LEU A 69 -3.32 -10.64 7.42
C LEU A 69 -1.93 -11.23 7.18
N SER A 70 -1.00 -10.47 6.58
CA SER A 70 0.38 -10.92 6.29
C SER A 70 1.12 -11.53 7.49
N GLY A 71 0.87 -11.03 8.71
CA GLY A 71 1.46 -11.56 9.94
C GLY A 71 1.00 -12.97 10.32
N ARG A 72 -0.05 -13.53 9.69
CA ARG A 72 -0.50 -14.90 9.95
C ARG A 72 0.43 -15.95 9.33
N ARG A 73 1.11 -15.62 8.23
CA ARG A 73 1.94 -16.56 7.48
C ARG A 73 3.41 -16.50 7.90
N TYR A 74 3.93 -15.29 8.12
CA TYR A 74 5.33 -15.08 8.54
C TYR A 74 5.41 -14.12 9.72
N ALA A 75 6.13 -14.55 10.76
CA ALA A 75 6.34 -13.73 11.96
C ALA A 75 7.15 -12.45 11.66
N TYR A 76 8.07 -12.52 10.69
CA TYR A 76 8.93 -11.41 10.27
C TYR A 76 8.36 -10.62 9.06
N HIS A 77 7.04 -10.66 8.84
CA HIS A 77 6.42 -9.96 7.71
C HIS A 77 6.73 -8.45 7.68
N LEU A 78 6.82 -7.80 8.85
CA LEU A 78 7.16 -6.38 8.96
C LEU A 78 8.59 -6.09 8.47
N ASP A 79 9.55 -6.95 8.79
CA ASP A 79 10.92 -6.84 8.28
C ASP A 79 10.97 -6.98 6.76
N LEU A 80 10.10 -7.83 6.19
CA LEU A 80 9.95 -7.98 4.73
C LEU A 80 9.37 -6.71 4.09
N PHE A 81 8.39 -6.06 4.70
CA PHE A 81 7.89 -4.77 4.22
C PHE A 81 8.96 -3.68 4.26
N ARG A 82 9.76 -3.62 5.34
CA ARG A 82 10.90 -2.68 5.41
C ARG A 82 11.94 -2.97 4.33
N PHE A 83 12.26 -4.25 4.12
CA PHE A 83 13.16 -4.67 3.06
C PHE A 83 12.62 -4.27 1.67
N LEU A 84 11.33 -4.50 1.41
CA LEU A 84 10.71 -4.10 0.16
C LEU A 84 10.73 -2.57 -0.01
N GLY A 85 10.48 -1.82 1.06
CA GLY A 85 10.59 -0.36 1.02
C GLY A 85 11.95 0.09 0.50
N ARG A 86 13.02 -0.49 1.06
CA ARG A 86 14.40 -0.24 0.59
C ARG A 86 14.59 -0.66 -0.86
N LEU A 87 14.04 -1.80 -1.26
CA LEU A 87 14.13 -2.32 -2.61
C LEU A 87 13.42 -1.42 -3.62
N LEU A 88 12.23 -0.90 -3.31
CA LEU A 88 11.51 0.08 -4.13
C LEU A 88 12.32 1.37 -4.26
N GLY A 89 12.88 1.85 -3.14
CA GLY A 89 13.73 3.03 -3.14
C GLY A 89 14.98 2.84 -3.98
N ARG A 90 15.51 1.61 -4.00
CA ARG A 90 16.69 1.29 -4.79
C ARG A 90 16.37 1.08 -6.27
N ALA A 91 15.23 0.46 -6.60
CA ALA A 91 14.72 0.35 -7.96
C ALA A 91 14.51 1.74 -8.59
N LEU A 92 14.02 2.71 -7.82
CA LEU A 92 13.91 4.11 -8.25
C LEU A 92 15.27 4.70 -8.67
N ILE A 93 16.31 4.51 -7.85
CA ILE A 93 17.66 5.02 -8.14
C ILE A 93 18.26 4.32 -9.37
N ASP A 94 18.03 3.01 -9.51
CA ASP A 94 18.54 2.21 -10.64
C ASP A 94 17.74 2.41 -11.94
N GLY A 95 16.58 3.08 -11.89
CA GLY A 95 15.66 3.18 -13.02
C GLY A 95 15.08 1.81 -13.44
N SER A 96 14.82 0.95 -12.47
CA SER A 96 14.21 -0.37 -12.68
C SER A 96 12.72 -0.33 -12.36
N LEU A 97 11.93 -1.07 -13.15
CA LEU A 97 10.48 -1.14 -12.97
C LEU A 97 10.12 -2.00 -11.76
N VAL A 98 9.04 -1.63 -11.08
CA VAL A 98 8.47 -2.34 -9.94
C VAL A 98 7.02 -2.76 -10.26
N PRO A 99 6.50 -3.83 -9.65
CA PRO A 99 5.10 -4.21 -9.82
C PRO A 99 4.13 -3.09 -9.44
N PHE A 100 3.00 -3.01 -10.13
CA PHE A 100 1.96 -2.02 -9.85
C PHE A 100 1.37 -2.24 -8.44
N LEU A 101 1.48 -1.23 -7.59
CA LEU A 101 0.84 -1.18 -6.28
C LEU A 101 -0.51 -0.44 -6.37
N GLU A 102 -1.30 -0.47 -5.30
CA GLU A 102 -2.46 0.41 -5.18
C GLU A 102 -2.05 1.89 -5.28
N ALA A 103 -2.86 2.69 -5.99
CA ALA A 103 -2.52 4.07 -6.34
C ALA A 103 -2.22 4.96 -5.11
N HIS A 104 -2.94 4.75 -4.00
CA HIS A 104 -2.75 5.50 -2.77
C HIS A 104 -1.37 5.24 -2.12
N VAL A 105 -0.73 4.09 -2.38
CA VAL A 105 0.61 3.79 -1.85
C VAL A 105 1.65 4.75 -2.45
N TYR A 106 1.54 5.08 -3.73
CA TYR A 106 2.43 6.06 -4.39
C TYR A 106 2.24 7.47 -3.83
N LYS A 107 1.01 7.86 -3.48
CA LYS A 107 0.75 9.12 -2.75
C LYS A 107 1.47 9.14 -1.41
N LEU A 108 1.34 8.07 -0.64
CA LEU A 108 1.94 7.97 0.70
C LEU A 108 3.48 7.95 0.65
N LEU A 109 4.07 7.28 -0.34
CA LEU A 109 5.53 7.31 -0.58
C LEU A 109 6.05 8.75 -0.81
N LEU A 110 5.25 9.60 -1.45
CA LEU A 110 5.56 11.02 -1.66
C LEU A 110 5.15 11.92 -0.48
N GLY A 111 4.49 11.38 0.54
CA GLY A 111 3.91 12.17 1.64
C GLY A 111 2.67 12.98 1.26
N TRP A 112 1.98 12.63 0.17
CA TRP A 112 0.73 13.27 -0.24
C TRP A 112 -0.46 12.73 0.57
N PRO A 113 -1.47 13.58 0.86
CA PRO A 113 -2.67 13.14 1.55
C PRO A 113 -3.52 12.21 0.67
N ILE A 114 -4.14 11.23 1.32
CA ILE A 114 -5.21 10.42 0.72
C ILE A 114 -6.52 11.23 0.69
N THR A 115 -7.35 10.92 -0.30
CA THR A 115 -8.61 11.58 -0.63
C THR A 115 -9.70 10.53 -0.84
N PHE A 116 -10.96 10.92 -0.75
CA PHE A 116 -12.09 10.02 -0.99
C PHE A 116 -12.03 9.31 -2.36
N GLU A 117 -11.54 10.01 -3.39
CA GLU A 117 -11.38 9.45 -4.74
C GLU A 117 -10.34 8.32 -4.81
N ASP A 118 -9.38 8.26 -3.89
CA ASP A 118 -8.40 7.16 -3.87
C ASP A 118 -9.06 5.82 -3.51
N LEU A 119 -10.14 5.87 -2.73
CA LEU A 119 -10.91 4.68 -2.35
C LEU A 119 -11.55 4.01 -3.55
N ASN A 120 -11.98 4.78 -4.55
CA ASN A 120 -12.56 4.22 -5.76
C ASN A 120 -11.62 3.24 -6.49
N SER A 121 -10.31 3.51 -6.47
CA SER A 121 -9.30 2.64 -7.08
C SER A 121 -8.88 1.46 -6.20
N ALA A 122 -9.05 1.58 -4.89
CA ALA A 122 -8.68 0.54 -3.92
C ALA A 122 -9.84 -0.45 -3.66
N ASP A 123 -11.06 0.08 -3.56
CA ASP A 123 -12.28 -0.67 -3.27
C ASP A 123 -13.52 0.09 -3.82
N GLU A 124 -13.93 -0.27 -5.04
CA GLU A 124 -15.06 0.37 -5.71
C GLU A 124 -16.40 0.13 -4.99
N GLU A 125 -16.55 -1.01 -4.32
CA GLU A 125 -17.78 -1.34 -3.59
C GLU A 125 -17.93 -0.44 -2.36
N ILE A 126 -16.87 -0.33 -1.55
CA ILE A 126 -16.87 0.58 -0.41
C ILE A 126 -17.05 2.02 -0.90
N TYR A 127 -16.36 2.44 -1.97
CA TYR A 127 -16.53 3.78 -2.54
C TYR A 127 -17.98 4.08 -2.90
N LYS A 128 -18.68 3.16 -3.60
CA LYS A 128 -20.09 3.33 -3.97
C LYS A 128 -20.98 3.44 -2.75
N ASN A 129 -20.82 2.55 -1.78
CA ASN A 129 -21.64 2.53 -0.56
C ASN A 129 -21.48 3.84 0.23
N LEU A 130 -20.24 4.31 0.40
CA LEU A 130 -19.96 5.56 1.10
C LEU A 130 -20.46 6.79 0.33
N ARG A 131 -20.36 6.77 -1.01
CA ARG A 131 -20.86 7.85 -1.85
C ARG A 131 -22.39 7.94 -1.81
N THR A 132 -23.08 6.80 -1.79
CA THR A 132 -24.53 6.77 -1.57
C THR A 132 -24.90 7.40 -0.22
N GLY A 133 -24.15 7.11 0.85
CA GLY A 133 -24.38 7.75 2.16
C GLY A 133 -24.28 9.28 2.14
N LEU A 134 -23.41 9.86 1.31
CA LEU A 134 -23.34 11.32 1.13
C LEU A 134 -24.62 11.91 0.51
N ASP A 135 -25.28 11.16 -0.37
CA ASP A 135 -26.48 11.61 -1.09
C ASP A 135 -27.76 11.46 -0.24
N MET A 136 -27.71 10.71 0.86
CA MET A 136 -28.87 10.36 1.69
C MET A 136 -29.30 11.45 2.69
N GLY A 137 -28.40 12.31 3.14
CA GLY A 137 -28.71 13.31 4.18
C GLY A 137 -29.23 12.66 5.47
N ASP A 138 -30.38 13.12 5.95
CA ASP A 138 -30.99 12.66 7.21
C ASP A 138 -31.39 11.17 7.19
N GLU A 139 -31.61 10.57 6.01
CA GLU A 139 -31.96 9.15 5.87
C GLU A 139 -30.84 8.20 6.35
N ILE A 140 -29.61 8.70 6.53
CA ILE A 140 -28.49 7.90 7.03
C ILE A 140 -28.73 7.36 8.45
N GLU A 141 -29.54 8.06 9.25
CA GLU A 141 -29.86 7.66 10.62
C GLU A 141 -30.62 6.32 10.68
N GLU A 142 -31.34 5.96 9.61
CA GLU A 142 -32.10 4.71 9.53
C GLU A 142 -31.18 3.47 9.47
N PHE A 143 -29.91 3.66 9.08
CA PHE A 143 -28.94 2.57 8.91
C PHE A 143 -28.27 2.15 10.21
N SER A 144 -28.56 2.84 11.33
CA SER A 144 -28.05 2.51 12.66
C SER A 144 -26.52 2.33 12.71
N LEU A 145 -25.80 3.11 11.90
CA LEU A 145 -24.34 3.10 11.86
C LEU A 145 -23.77 3.73 13.15
N ASN A 146 -22.55 3.32 13.49
CA ASN A 146 -21.76 3.94 14.56
C ASN A 146 -20.32 4.19 14.07
N PHE A 147 -19.51 4.87 14.87
CA PHE A 147 -18.10 5.17 14.55
C PHE A 147 -17.19 3.96 14.76
N SER A 148 -17.59 2.80 14.24
CA SER A 148 -16.76 1.59 14.20
C SER A 148 -17.01 0.75 12.95
N THR A 149 -16.09 -0.15 12.65
CA THR A 149 -16.19 -1.10 11.52
C THR A 149 -15.64 -2.46 11.92
N PRO A 150 -16.17 -3.57 11.37
CA PRO A 150 -15.61 -4.90 11.63
C PRO A 150 -14.13 -4.97 11.27
N ALA A 151 -13.31 -5.55 12.15
CA ALA A 151 -11.91 -5.81 11.83
C ALA A 151 -11.76 -6.87 10.73
N ASP A 152 -10.73 -6.75 9.89
CA ASP A 152 -10.41 -7.66 8.75
C ASP A 152 -9.97 -9.08 9.17
N ASN A 153 -10.32 -9.52 10.39
CA ASN A 153 -9.79 -10.70 11.05
C ASN A 153 -10.55 -12.00 10.77
N LEU A 154 -11.37 -12.08 9.72
CA LEU A 154 -12.27 -13.21 9.44
C LEU A 154 -13.22 -13.50 10.63
N GLY A 155 -13.84 -12.46 11.20
CA GLY A 155 -14.85 -12.59 12.26
C GLY A 155 -14.32 -12.94 13.66
N ARG A 156 -13.02 -12.81 13.91
CA ARG A 156 -12.41 -13.04 15.25
C ARG A 156 -11.89 -11.77 15.94
N GLY A 157 -12.13 -10.60 15.35
CA GLY A 157 -11.71 -9.32 15.91
C GLY A 157 -12.84 -8.60 16.62
N THR A 158 -12.50 -7.76 17.59
CA THR A 158 -13.35 -6.65 18.02
C THR A 158 -13.43 -5.61 16.91
N ASP A 159 -14.57 -4.94 16.78
CA ASP A 159 -14.71 -3.82 15.85
C ASP A 159 -13.62 -2.77 16.10
N VAL A 160 -13.19 -2.14 15.02
CA VAL A 160 -12.23 -1.03 15.05
C VAL A 160 -13.04 0.26 15.17
N GLU A 161 -12.89 0.95 16.29
CA GLU A 161 -13.48 2.27 16.47
C GLU A 161 -12.66 3.34 15.74
N PHE A 162 -13.32 4.24 15.01
CA PHE A 162 -12.66 5.36 14.34
C PHE A 162 -12.27 6.48 15.31
N MET A 163 -12.88 6.49 16.49
CA MET A 163 -12.62 7.41 17.59
C MET A 163 -12.85 6.69 18.92
N ALA A 164 -12.30 7.21 20.02
CA ALA A 164 -12.47 6.58 21.33
C ALA A 164 -13.96 6.54 21.73
N GLY A 165 -14.48 5.33 22.00
CA GLY A 165 -15.89 5.13 22.32
C GLY A 165 -16.82 5.22 21.11
N GLY A 166 -16.26 5.14 19.89
CA GLY A 166 -16.97 5.31 18.64
C GLY A 166 -18.14 4.34 18.44
N SER A 167 -18.09 3.14 19.02
CA SER A 167 -19.21 2.19 18.95
C SER A 167 -20.48 2.69 19.67
N SER A 168 -20.35 3.67 20.56
CA SER A 168 -21.49 4.30 21.27
C SER A 168 -21.98 5.60 20.61
N VAL A 169 -21.30 6.06 19.55
CA VAL A 169 -21.66 7.30 18.83
C VAL A 169 -22.42 6.91 17.57
N HIS A 170 -23.71 7.25 17.51
CA HIS A 170 -24.53 7.03 16.31
C HIS A 170 -24.18 8.04 15.21
N VAL A 171 -24.21 7.54 13.97
CA VAL A 171 -24.02 8.38 12.79
C VAL A 171 -25.33 9.08 12.44
N ASN A 172 -25.23 10.37 12.14
CA ASN A 172 -26.31 11.22 11.67
C ASN A 172 -25.80 12.16 10.57
N ALA A 173 -26.68 12.96 9.98
CA ALA A 173 -26.29 13.87 8.90
C ALA A 173 -25.19 14.86 9.29
N ASP A 174 -25.20 15.34 10.54
CA ASP A 174 -24.22 16.33 11.04
C ASP A 174 -22.82 15.75 11.22
N ASN A 175 -22.70 14.50 11.64
CA ASN A 175 -21.42 13.84 11.94
C ASN A 175 -20.96 12.82 10.88
N PHE A 176 -21.77 12.64 9.82
CA PHE A 176 -21.45 11.75 8.71
C PHE A 176 -20.09 12.08 8.03
N PRO A 177 -19.70 13.35 7.82
CA PRO A 177 -18.39 13.67 7.23
C PRO A 177 -17.22 13.13 8.05
N GLU A 178 -17.28 13.22 9.37
CA GLU A 178 -16.25 12.70 10.29
C GLU A 178 -16.24 11.17 10.28
N TRP A 179 -17.42 10.54 10.25
CA TRP A 179 -17.53 9.09 10.11
C TRP A 179 -16.92 8.60 8.80
N LEU A 180 -17.20 9.30 7.70
CA LEU A 180 -16.67 9.04 6.38
C LEU A 180 -15.14 9.17 6.34
N GLU A 181 -14.58 10.20 6.96
CA GLU A 181 -13.14 10.37 7.07
C GLU A 181 -12.48 9.23 7.87
N GLY A 182 -13.12 8.81 8.97
CA GLY A 182 -12.68 7.66 9.76
C GLY A 182 -12.64 6.37 8.93
N HIS A 183 -13.71 6.11 8.19
CA HIS A 183 -13.79 4.94 7.31
C HIS A 183 -12.75 4.99 6.18
N LEU A 184 -12.56 6.15 5.54
CA LEU A 184 -11.54 6.35 4.52
C LEU A 184 -10.13 6.08 5.04
N LYS A 185 -9.78 6.64 6.20
CA LYS A 185 -8.48 6.45 6.87
C LYS A 185 -8.26 4.99 7.22
N TYR A 186 -9.27 4.30 7.73
CA TYR A 186 -9.15 2.88 8.04
C TYR A 186 -8.94 2.02 6.79
N SER A 187 -9.77 2.22 5.76
CA SER A 187 -9.72 1.43 4.52
C SER A 187 -8.41 1.57 3.75
N LEU A 188 -7.85 2.79 3.66
CA LEU A 188 -6.64 3.05 2.87
C LEU A 188 -5.33 2.98 3.67
N TYR A 189 -5.39 2.99 4.99
CA TYR A 189 -4.18 3.02 5.82
C TYR A 189 -4.31 2.18 7.09
N GLY A 190 -5.36 2.40 7.89
CA GLY A 190 -5.50 1.80 9.22
C GLY A 190 -5.39 0.27 9.24
N ARG A 191 -6.08 -0.43 8.32
CA ARG A 191 -6.08 -1.90 8.25
C ARG A 191 -4.70 -2.52 7.96
N VAL A 192 -3.78 -1.77 7.36
CA VAL A 192 -2.43 -2.22 6.97
C VAL A 192 -1.33 -1.34 7.57
N LYS A 193 -1.64 -0.59 8.63
CA LYS A 193 -0.78 0.46 9.17
C LYS A 193 0.64 -0.04 9.47
N ALA A 194 0.77 -1.16 10.16
CA ALA A 194 2.08 -1.68 10.56
C ALA A 194 2.94 -2.06 9.34
N GLN A 195 2.35 -2.70 8.34
CA GLN A 195 3.01 -3.10 7.11
C GLN A 195 3.44 -1.88 6.28
N LEU A 196 2.50 -0.94 6.11
CA LEU A 196 2.68 0.26 5.30
C LEU A 196 3.70 1.20 5.94
N ASP A 197 3.72 1.35 7.26
CA ASP A 197 4.73 2.14 7.97
C ASP A 197 6.14 1.60 7.75
N GLU A 198 6.35 0.29 7.84
CA GLU A 198 7.67 -0.30 7.57
C GLU A 198 8.06 -0.16 6.09
N LEU A 199 7.11 -0.30 5.15
CA LEU A 199 7.35 -0.05 3.73
C LEU A 199 7.80 1.39 3.48
N LEU A 200 7.09 2.37 4.02
CA LEU A 200 7.42 3.79 3.89
C LEU A 200 8.76 4.12 4.56
N LEU A 201 9.02 3.54 5.73
CA LEU A 201 10.27 3.72 6.47
C LEU A 201 11.45 3.17 5.68
N GLY A 202 11.36 1.94 5.18
CA GLY A 202 12.39 1.34 4.34
C GLY A 202 12.67 2.13 3.07
N PHE A 203 11.62 2.68 2.45
CA PHE A 203 11.77 3.55 1.27
C PHE A 203 12.52 4.84 1.61
N SER A 204 12.15 5.50 2.70
CA SER A 204 12.78 6.75 3.16
C SER A 204 14.24 6.59 3.61
N GLU A 205 14.65 5.38 4.00
CA GLU A 205 16.05 5.08 4.30
C GLU A 205 16.92 5.16 3.04
N VAL A 206 16.38 4.80 1.87
CA VAL A 206 17.13 4.80 0.61
C VAL A 206 16.95 6.11 -0.15
N VAL A 207 15.72 6.61 -0.28
CA VAL A 207 15.39 7.78 -1.11
C VAL A 207 15.22 9.03 -0.24
N PRO A 208 16.07 10.07 -0.41
CA PRO A 208 15.90 11.33 0.29
C PRO A 208 14.59 12.04 -0.11
N ILE A 209 13.81 12.46 0.89
CA ILE A 209 12.54 13.20 0.71
C ILE A 209 12.66 14.40 -0.25
N PRO A 210 13.72 15.23 -0.24
CA PRO A 210 13.79 16.39 -1.13
C PRO A 210 13.71 16.05 -2.62
N ILE A 211 14.16 14.85 -3.03
CA ILE A 211 14.11 14.40 -4.42
C ILE A 211 12.68 14.05 -4.83
N LEU A 212 11.83 13.66 -3.88
CA LEU A 212 10.45 13.26 -4.13
C LEU A 212 9.52 14.45 -4.37
N LEU A 213 9.87 15.64 -3.86
CA LEU A 213 9.04 16.84 -3.91
C LEU A 213 8.77 17.36 -5.34
N VAL A 214 9.52 16.90 -6.33
CA VAL A 214 9.33 17.28 -7.74
C VAL A 214 8.24 16.48 -8.45
N PHE A 215 7.79 15.37 -7.85
CA PHE A 215 6.84 14.46 -8.50
C PHE A 215 5.40 14.69 -8.04
N VAL A 216 4.49 14.62 -9.00
CA VAL A 216 3.06 14.41 -8.74
C VAL A 216 2.80 12.90 -8.65
N PRO A 217 1.86 12.40 -7.81
CA PRO A 217 1.64 10.97 -7.61
C PRO A 217 1.46 10.14 -8.89
N LYS A 218 0.71 10.64 -9.88
CA LYS A 218 0.53 9.95 -11.17
C LYS A 218 1.79 9.86 -12.03
N GLU A 219 2.70 10.82 -11.89
CA GLU A 219 3.98 10.82 -12.61
C GLU A 219 4.97 9.89 -11.91
N PHE A 220 4.97 9.91 -10.58
CA PHE A 220 5.78 9.01 -9.77
C PHE A 220 5.41 7.54 -9.97
N GLU A 221 4.12 7.24 -10.03
CA GLU A 221 3.62 5.91 -10.40
C GLU A 221 4.21 5.48 -11.74
N LYS A 222 4.04 6.27 -12.80
CA LYS A 222 4.59 5.96 -14.14
C LYS A 222 6.11 5.84 -14.20
N LEU A 223 6.83 6.53 -13.31
CA LEU A 223 8.28 6.43 -13.24
C LEU A 223 8.71 5.08 -12.66
N LEU A 224 7.95 4.56 -11.70
CA LEU A 224 8.24 3.31 -11.01
C LEU A 224 7.68 2.08 -11.72
N SER A 225 6.55 2.18 -12.43
CA SER A 225 5.79 1.04 -12.96
C SER A 225 5.55 1.09 -14.47
#